data_AF-A0A8J6JCC0-F1
#
_entry.id   AF-A0A8J6JCC0-F1
#
_cell.length_a   1.000
_cell.length_b   1.000
_cell.length_c   1.000
_cell.angle_alpha   90.00
_cell.angle_beta   90.00
_cell.angle_gamma   90.00
#
_symmetry.space_group_name_H-M   'P 1'
#
loop_
_entity.id
_entity.type
_entity.pdbx_description
1 polymer ?
#
loop_
_entity_poly.entity_id
_entity_poly.type
_entity_poly.pdbx_seq_one_letter_code
_entity_poly.pdbx_strand_id
1 'polypeptide(L)'
;MENQDEVRESRLRLARHLAELHRLHLAMLADARGLKRFTTAGRPLVEAELTSELLEQYLSASDAFAENMRGRMEARLGLLRRSEPQGAGMRAEDALGHGAFWLIYSRLCAVLRRLERR
;
A
#
# COMPACT_ATOMS: atom_id res chain seq x y z
N MET A 1 3.78 12.68 -25.40
CA MET A 1 3.81 11.21 -25.50
C MET A 1 4.64 10.63 -24.34
N GLU A 2 5.85 11.14 -24.13
CA GLU A 2 6.78 10.79 -23.03
C GLU A 2 6.16 10.70 -21.61
N ASN A 3 5.33 11.66 -21.21
CA ASN A 3 4.67 11.64 -19.89
C ASN A 3 3.66 10.48 -19.70
N GLN A 4 2.99 10.02 -20.78
CA GLN A 4 2.09 8.86 -20.68
C GLN A 4 2.87 7.56 -20.56
N ASP A 5 4.03 7.48 -21.20
CA ASP A 5 4.92 6.31 -21.12
C ASP A 5 5.55 6.20 -19.71
N GLU A 6 5.98 7.31 -19.10
CA GLU A 6 6.49 7.34 -17.72
C GLU A 6 5.43 6.91 -16.69
N VAL A 7 4.18 7.37 -16.85
CA VAL A 7 3.06 6.95 -16.00
C VAL A 7 2.76 5.46 -16.18
N ARG A 8 2.77 4.97 -17.42
CA ARG A 8 2.57 3.54 -17.72
C ARG A 8 3.67 2.68 -17.11
N GLU A 9 4.92 3.09 -17.27
CA GLU A 9 6.07 2.38 -16.71
C GLU A 9 6.01 2.35 -15.18
N SER A 10 5.66 3.48 -14.55
CA SER A 10 5.45 3.56 -13.10
C SER A 10 4.36 2.60 -12.61
N ARG A 11 3.23 2.52 -13.33
CA ARG A 11 2.16 1.56 -13.04
C ARG A 11 2.65 0.11 -13.16
N LEU A 12 3.44 -0.20 -14.19
CA LEU A 12 4.00 -1.54 -14.38
C LEU A 12 4.98 -1.91 -13.27
N ARG A 13 5.84 -0.97 -12.84
CA ARG A 13 6.74 -1.20 -11.69
C ARG A 13 5.97 -1.50 -10.41
N LEU A 14 4.95 -0.70 -10.10
CA LEU A 14 4.08 -0.95 -8.93
C LEU A 14 3.39 -2.32 -9.00
N ALA A 15 2.85 -2.69 -10.17
CA ALA A 15 2.21 -3.99 -10.36
C ALA A 15 3.19 -5.16 -10.17
N ARG A 16 4.43 -5.03 -10.65
CA ARG A 16 5.48 -6.04 -10.45
C ARG A 16 5.84 -6.20 -8.98
N HIS A 17 6.03 -5.10 -8.25
CA HIS A 17 6.32 -5.17 -6.82
C HIS A 17 5.19 -5.83 -6.01
N LEU A 18 3.93 -5.52 -6.34
CA LEU A 18 2.77 -6.15 -5.70
C LEU A 18 2.66 -7.64 -6.04
N ALA A 19 2.95 -8.03 -7.27
CA ALA A 19 3.00 -9.43 -7.67
C ALA A 19 4.11 -10.19 -6.92
N GLU A 20 5.28 -9.58 -6.73
CA GLU A 20 6.37 -10.18 -5.97
C GLU A 20 6.03 -10.33 -4.49
N LEU A 21 5.45 -9.30 -3.87
CA LEU A 21 4.96 -9.38 -2.50
C LEU A 21 3.94 -10.51 -2.32
N HIS A 22 3.03 -10.68 -3.29
CA HIS A 22 2.07 -11.77 -3.26
C HIS A 22 2.75 -13.16 -3.32
N ARG A 23 3.79 -13.33 -4.14
CA ARG A 23 4.56 -14.58 -4.17
C ARG A 23 5.23 -14.87 -2.84
N LEU A 24 5.82 -13.85 -2.20
CA LEU A 24 6.42 -13.98 -0.87
C LEU A 24 5.37 -14.38 0.18
N HIS A 25 4.17 -13.80 0.13
CA HIS A 25 3.07 -14.23 1.00
C HIS A 25 2.70 -15.71 0.80
N LEU A 26 2.66 -16.20 -0.45
CA LEU A 26 2.40 -17.60 -0.73
C LEU A 26 3.51 -18.53 -0.23
N ALA A 27 4.78 -18.10 -0.33
CA ALA A 27 5.92 -18.83 0.22
C ALA A 27 5.83 -18.94 1.75
N MET A 28 5.58 -17.82 2.45
CA MET A 28 5.38 -17.84 3.90
C MET A 28 4.23 -18.74 4.33
N LEU A 29 3.12 -18.76 3.58
CA LEU A 29 2.00 -19.68 3.86
C LEU A 29 2.40 -21.15 3.66
N ALA A 30 3.26 -21.46 2.69
CA ALA A 30 3.79 -22.80 2.51
C ALA A 30 4.70 -23.21 3.69
N ASP A 31 5.57 -22.31 4.13
CA ASP A 31 6.46 -22.53 5.28
C ASP A 31 5.67 -22.71 6.58
N ALA A 32 4.67 -21.86 6.82
CA ALA A 32 3.77 -21.97 7.97
C ALA A 32 3.04 -23.33 8.00
N ARG A 33 2.54 -23.82 6.86
CA ARG A 33 1.96 -25.17 6.78
C ARG A 33 2.99 -26.26 7.10
N GLY A 34 4.25 -26.04 6.70
CA GLY A 34 5.37 -26.93 6.98
C GLY A 34 5.73 -27.03 8.47
N LEU A 35 5.30 -26.08 9.30
CA LEU A 35 5.54 -26.11 10.76
C LEU A 35 4.78 -27.23 11.46
N LYS A 36 3.67 -27.72 10.88
CA LYS A 36 2.89 -28.86 11.41
C LYS A 36 3.73 -30.10 11.72
N ARG A 37 4.88 -30.25 11.05
CA ARG A 37 5.86 -31.32 11.31
C ARG A 37 6.34 -31.36 12.77
N PHE A 38 6.34 -30.22 13.48
CA PHE A 38 6.75 -30.14 14.87
C PHE A 38 5.71 -30.74 15.81
N THR A 39 4.42 -30.42 15.62
CA THR A 39 3.34 -31.12 16.35
C THR A 39 3.34 -32.61 16.07
N THR A 40 3.49 -33.04 14.80
CA THR A 40 3.54 -34.49 14.49
C THR A 40 4.75 -35.20 15.10
N ALA A 41 5.82 -34.46 15.40
CA ALA A 41 7.01 -34.95 16.08
C ALA A 41 6.95 -34.82 17.62
N GLY A 42 5.77 -34.53 18.20
CA GLY A 42 5.59 -34.38 19.65
C GLY A 42 6.16 -33.08 20.23
N ARG A 43 6.40 -32.06 19.40
CA ARG A 43 6.94 -30.75 19.80
C ARG A 43 5.97 -29.60 19.49
N PRO A 44 4.75 -29.61 20.05
CA PRO A 44 3.74 -28.59 19.75
C PRO A 44 4.14 -27.19 20.20
N LEU A 45 4.93 -27.06 21.27
CA LEU A 45 5.42 -25.76 21.75
C LEU A 45 6.35 -25.08 20.73
N VAL A 46 7.18 -25.85 20.02
CA VAL A 46 8.06 -25.31 18.97
C VAL A 46 7.24 -24.79 17.79
N GLU A 47 6.15 -25.48 17.43
CA GLU A 47 5.23 -24.98 16.40
C GLU A 47 4.56 -23.67 16.82
N ALA A 48 4.09 -23.61 18.07
CA ALA A 48 3.45 -22.42 18.60
C ALA A 48 4.40 -21.22 18.61
N GLU A 49 5.64 -21.40 19.10
CA GLU A 49 6.68 -20.36 19.15
C GLU A 49 7.03 -19.83 17.75
N LEU A 50 7.32 -20.71 16.80
CA LEU A 50 7.64 -20.30 15.43
C LEU A 50 6.45 -19.61 14.73
N THR A 51 5.22 -20.05 15.04
CA THR A 51 4.01 -19.44 14.49
C THR A 51 3.78 -18.05 15.09
N SER A 52 3.97 -17.86 16.40
CA SER A 52 3.85 -16.55 17.02
C SER A 52 4.93 -15.60 16.51
N GLU A 53 6.18 -16.03 16.43
CA GLU A 53 7.28 -15.21 15.89
C GLU A 53 7.01 -14.76 14.46
N LEU A 54 6.53 -15.67 13.60
CA LEU A 54 6.16 -15.34 12.23
C LEU A 54 5.08 -14.25 12.18
N LEU A 55 4.02 -14.40 12.97
CA LEU A 55 2.91 -13.44 13.00
C LEU A 55 3.33 -12.09 13.57
N GLU A 56 4.09 -12.07 14.66
CA GLU A 56 4.61 -10.84 15.27
C GLU A 56 5.50 -10.07 14.31
N GLN A 57 6.46 -10.76 13.66
CA GLN A 57 7.34 -10.13 12.68
C GLN A 57 6.58 -9.61 11.46
N TYR A 58 5.62 -10.39 10.95
CA TYR A 58 4.81 -9.98 9.80
C TYR A 58 3.94 -8.75 10.11
N LEU A 59 3.30 -8.71 11.28
CA LEU A 59 2.49 -7.57 11.73
C LEU A 59 3.39 -6.34 11.91
N SER A 60 4.50 -6.47 12.65
CA SER A 60 5.45 -5.39 12.86
C SER A 60 5.98 -4.80 11.54
N ALA A 61 6.34 -5.65 10.57
CA ALA A 61 6.84 -5.19 9.27
C ALA A 61 5.73 -4.51 8.45
N SER A 62 4.52 -5.05 8.47
CA SER A 62 3.37 -4.51 7.73
C SER A 62 2.94 -3.16 8.27
N ASP A 63 2.89 -3.01 9.60
CA ASP A 63 2.49 -1.78 10.28
C ASP A 63 3.53 -0.68 10.06
N ALA A 64 4.82 -1.00 10.22
CA ALA A 64 5.90 -0.06 9.94
C ALA A 64 5.88 0.44 8.47
N PHE A 65 5.62 -0.45 7.52
CA PHE A 65 5.47 -0.08 6.12
C PHE A 65 4.26 0.82 5.88
N ALA A 66 3.09 0.44 6.42
CA ALA A 66 1.85 1.19 6.25
C ALA A 66 1.95 2.60 6.83
N GLU A 67 2.52 2.72 8.03
CA GLU A 67 2.75 3.99 8.72
C GLU A 67 3.72 4.88 7.94
N ASN A 68 4.81 4.32 7.44
CA ASN A 68 5.77 5.06 6.62
C ASN A 68 5.14 5.58 5.32
N MET A 69 4.35 4.73 4.64
CA MET A 69 3.62 5.11 3.43
C MET A 69 2.59 6.20 3.71
N ARG A 70 1.83 6.08 4.82
CA ARG A 70 0.85 7.07 5.25
C ARG A 70 1.53 8.43 5.47
N GLY A 71 2.57 8.49 6.30
CA GLY A 71 3.27 9.74 6.61
C GLY A 71 3.86 10.42 5.37
N ARG A 72 4.46 9.65 4.45
CA ARG A 72 5.00 10.19 3.18
C ARG A 72 3.90 10.77 2.29
N MET A 73 2.72 10.15 2.23
CA MET A 73 1.64 10.61 1.38
C MET A 73 0.90 11.80 1.99
N GLU A 74 0.68 11.81 3.30
CA GLU A 74 0.11 12.95 4.03
C GLU A 74 0.97 14.21 3.86
N ALA A 75 2.29 14.09 3.99
CA ALA A 75 3.22 15.20 3.75
C ALA A 75 3.11 15.77 2.33
N ARG A 76 2.68 14.96 1.34
CA ARG A 76 2.51 15.38 -0.06
C ARG A 76 1.13 15.96 -0.36
N LEU A 77 0.13 15.80 0.49
CA LEU A 77 -1.23 16.28 0.22
C LEU A 77 -1.27 17.78 -0.05
N GLY A 78 -0.51 18.58 0.71
CA GLY A 78 -0.44 20.02 0.50
C GLY A 78 0.12 20.40 -0.88
N LEU A 79 1.11 19.65 -1.38
CA LEU A 79 1.65 19.84 -2.74
C LEU A 79 0.61 19.45 -3.79
N LEU A 80 -0.01 18.28 -3.64
CA LEU A 80 -1.01 17.79 -4.59
C LEU A 80 -2.23 18.72 -4.68
N ARG A 81 -2.70 19.24 -3.54
CA ARG A 81 -3.81 20.19 -3.47
C ARG A 81 -3.50 21.48 -4.23
N ARG A 82 -2.26 21.98 -4.17
CA ARG A 82 -1.85 23.18 -4.92
C ARG A 82 -1.77 22.95 -6.43
N SER A 83 -1.78 21.71 -6.88
CA SER A 83 -1.84 21.34 -8.29
C SER A 83 -3.26 21.29 -8.86
N GLU A 84 -4.26 21.80 -8.12
CA GLU A 84 -5.62 21.94 -8.62
C GLU A 84 -5.63 22.74 -9.95
N PRO A 85 -6.30 22.23 -11.01
CA PRO A 85 -6.40 22.97 -12.27
C PRO A 85 -7.02 24.35 -12.07
N GLN A 86 -6.35 25.39 -12.57
CA GLN A 86 -6.86 26.77 -12.54
C GLN A 86 -7.33 27.17 -13.93
N GLY A 87 -8.51 27.80 -14.02
CA GLY A 87 -9.01 28.41 -15.25
C GLY A 87 -8.44 29.81 -15.42
N ALA A 88 -8.08 30.20 -16.65
CA ALA A 88 -7.69 31.58 -16.95
C ALA A 88 -8.91 32.50 -16.83
N GLY A 89 -9.11 33.13 -15.66
CA GLY A 89 -10.17 34.12 -15.41
C GLY A 89 -11.59 33.55 -15.18
N MET A 90 -11.74 32.23 -15.08
CA MET A 90 -13.01 31.57 -14.74
C MET A 90 -12.98 31.01 -13.30
N ARG A 91 -14.16 30.64 -12.75
CA ARG A 91 -14.21 29.94 -11.46
C ARG A 91 -13.40 28.64 -11.56
N ALA A 92 -12.74 28.25 -10.47
CA ALA A 92 -11.91 27.04 -10.44
C ALA A 92 -12.68 25.77 -10.85
N GLU A 93 -13.99 25.75 -10.56
CA GLU A 93 -14.92 24.67 -10.91
C GLU A 93 -15.07 24.47 -12.42
N ASP A 94 -14.88 25.53 -13.21
CA ASP A 94 -15.00 25.52 -14.67
C ASP A 94 -13.69 25.12 -15.36
N ALA A 95 -12.60 24.92 -14.60
CA ALA A 95 -11.31 24.54 -15.16
C ALA A 95 -11.34 23.11 -15.71
N LEU A 96 -10.76 22.92 -16.91
CA LEU A 96 -10.64 21.60 -17.52
C LEU A 96 -9.88 20.65 -16.58
N GLY A 97 -10.52 19.53 -16.24
CA GLY A 97 -9.96 18.51 -15.35
C GLY A 97 -10.22 18.72 -13.85
N HIS A 98 -10.88 19.81 -13.43
CA HIS A 98 -11.21 20.08 -12.02
C HIS A 98 -11.92 18.91 -11.34
N GLY A 99 -13.02 18.40 -11.93
CA GLY A 99 -13.76 17.29 -11.35
C GLY A 99 -12.96 15.98 -11.24
N ALA A 100 -12.15 15.67 -12.26
CA ALA A 100 -11.29 14.49 -12.26
C ALA A 100 -10.18 14.58 -11.19
N PHE A 101 -9.61 15.77 -11.01
CA PHE A 101 -8.63 16.05 -9.96
C PHE A 101 -9.23 15.79 -8.57
N TRP A 102 -10.37 16.40 -8.25
CA TRP A 102 -10.99 16.26 -6.93
C TRP A 102 -11.48 14.83 -6.65
N LEU A 103 -11.93 14.10 -7.67
CA LEU A 103 -12.26 12.67 -7.54
C LEU A 103 -11.03 11.82 -7.14
N ILE A 104 -9.88 12.04 -7.79
CA ILE A 104 -8.66 11.29 -7.48
C ILE A 104 -8.10 11.72 -6.12
N TYR A 105 -8.08 13.02 -5.83
CA TYR A 105 -7.59 13.57 -4.56
C TYR A 105 -8.43 13.08 -3.38
N SER A 106 -9.76 13.13 -3.48
CA SER A 106 -10.68 12.63 -2.45
C SER A 106 -10.53 11.13 -2.22
N ARG A 107 -10.31 10.34 -3.30
CA ARG A 107 -10.00 8.91 -3.20
C ARG A 107 -8.71 8.66 -2.41
N LEU A 108 -7.64 9.43 -2.67
CA LEU A 108 -6.40 9.33 -1.89
C LEU A 108 -6.65 9.62 -0.41
N CYS A 109 -7.32 10.72 -0.09
CA CYS A 109 -7.67 11.07 1.30
C CYS A 109 -8.50 9.97 1.98
N ALA A 110 -9.45 9.35 1.26
CA ALA A 110 -10.25 8.25 1.81
C ALA A 110 -9.41 6.99 2.10
N VAL A 111 -8.42 6.68 1.26
CA VAL A 111 -7.48 5.58 1.50
C VAL A 111 -6.60 5.88 2.71
N LEU A 112 -6.07 7.10 2.85
CA LEU A 112 -5.24 7.49 4.00
C LEU A 112 -6.01 7.38 5.32
N ARG A 113 -7.27 7.87 5.37
CA ARG A 113 -8.17 7.70 6.54
C ARG A 113 -8.52 6.25 6.87
N ARG A 114 -8.34 5.31 5.93
CA ARG A 114 -8.52 3.88 6.20
C ARG A 114 -7.26 3.26 6.82
N LEU A 115 -6.08 3.78 6.47
CA LEU A 115 -4.82 3.38 7.09
C LEU A 115 -4.71 3.87 8.54
N GLU A 116 -5.28 5.03 8.86
CA GLU A 116 -5.33 5.57 10.23
C GLU A 116 -6.23 4.76 11.19
N ARG A 117 -7.21 4.03 10.65
CA ARG A 117 -8.19 3.25 11.44
C ARG A 117 -7.81 1.77 11.60
N ARG A 118 -6.61 1.39 11.16
CA ARG A 118 -6.04 0.06 11.40
C ARG A 118 -5.19 0.10 12.64
#